data_AF-D2YHI8-F1
#
_entry.id   AF-D2YHI8-F1
#
_cell.length_a   1.000
_cell.length_b   1.000
_cell.length_c   1.000
_cell.angle_alpha   90.00
_cell.angle_beta   90.00
_cell.angle_gamma   90.00
#
_symmetry.space_group_name_H-M   'P 1'
#
loop_
_entity.id
_entity.type
_entity.pdbx_description
1 polymer ?
#
loop_
_entity_poly.entity_id
_entity_poly.type
_entity_poly.pdbx_seq_one_letter_code
_entity_poly.pdbx_strand_id
1 'polypeptide(L)'
;MNFDVIYQGVNPDKALIYMWEIYDRTDVLVGRYVGKAKNGAKRPLKHYKRNVARLIAGQPYRKSNPNSYRVVHKALADAVDKNYVIKLYFLANINEGEDINQVDQTLINQHDCKGSESWQLNG
;
A
#
# COMPACT_ATOMS: atom_id res chain seq x y z
N MET A 1 -9.15 9.96 -2.46
CA MET A 1 -8.28 8.91 -3.03
C MET A 1 -9.14 7.90 -3.77
N ASN A 2 -9.05 7.94 -5.09
CA ASN A 2 -9.56 6.93 -6.00
C ASN A 2 -8.38 6.05 -6.42
N PHE A 3 -8.64 4.77 -6.68
CA PHE A 3 -7.63 3.82 -7.12
C PHE A 3 -8.32 2.61 -7.75
N ASP A 4 -7.62 1.96 -8.67
CA ASP A 4 -8.10 0.73 -9.29
C ASP A 4 -7.68 -0.48 -8.45
N VAL A 5 -8.59 -1.43 -8.26
CA VAL A 5 -8.32 -2.67 -7.54
C VAL A 5 -8.14 -3.80 -8.53
N ILE A 6 -7.01 -4.50 -8.43
CA ILE A 6 -6.59 -5.54 -9.35
C ILE A 6 -6.46 -6.84 -8.54
N TYR A 7 -7.41 -7.75 -8.74
CA TYR A 7 -7.61 -8.90 -7.84
C TYR A 7 -6.74 -10.12 -8.17
N GLN A 8 -6.30 -10.33 -9.42
CA GLN A 8 -5.44 -11.45 -9.86
C GLN A 8 -5.80 -12.84 -9.29
N GLY A 9 -7.09 -13.13 -9.09
CA GLY A 9 -7.54 -14.40 -8.50
C GLY A 9 -7.38 -14.52 -6.98
N VAL A 10 -6.91 -13.48 -6.30
CA VAL A 10 -6.76 -13.42 -4.84
C VAL A 10 -8.11 -13.15 -4.18
N ASN A 11 -8.45 -14.00 -3.20
CA ASN A 11 -9.66 -13.87 -2.39
C ASN A 11 -9.50 -12.72 -1.36
N PRO A 12 -10.32 -11.66 -1.42
CA PRO A 12 -10.20 -10.51 -0.54
C PRO A 12 -10.62 -10.78 0.92
N ASP A 13 -11.31 -11.88 1.20
CA ASP A 13 -11.80 -12.20 2.55
C ASP A 13 -10.76 -12.97 3.38
N LYS A 14 -9.73 -13.53 2.73
CA LYS A 14 -8.63 -14.24 3.38
C LYS A 14 -7.47 -13.31 3.73
N ALA A 15 -6.57 -13.78 4.60
CA ALA A 15 -5.28 -13.13 4.77
C ALA A 15 -4.57 -12.99 3.41
N LEU A 16 -3.96 -11.84 3.15
CA LEU A 16 -3.36 -11.54 1.85
C LEU A 16 -2.20 -10.55 1.92
N ILE A 17 -1.34 -10.61 0.90
CA ILE A 17 -0.37 -9.58 0.54
C ILE A 17 -0.94 -8.71 -0.57
N TYR A 18 -0.75 -7.40 -0.45
CA TYR A 18 -1.17 -6.40 -1.43
C TYR A 18 -0.01 -5.48 -1.79
N MET A 19 -0.11 -4.84 -2.95
CA MET A 19 0.84 -3.85 -3.44
C MET A 19 0.13 -2.58 -3.88
N TRP A 20 0.64 -1.44 -3.44
CA TRP A 20 0.31 -0.15 -4.03
C TRP A 20 1.34 0.19 -5.10
N GLU A 21 0.87 0.63 -6.25
CA GLU A 21 1.68 1.34 -7.24
C GLU A 21 1.10 2.72 -7.53
N ILE A 22 1.99 3.67 -7.77
CA ILE A 22 1.68 5.05 -8.10
C ILE A 22 2.40 5.38 -9.40
N TYR A 23 1.66 5.85 -10.39
CA TYR A 23 2.18 6.27 -11.68
C TYR A 23 1.89 7.75 -11.90
N ASP A 24 2.88 8.49 -12.39
CA ASP A 24 2.67 9.87 -12.79
C ASP A 24 1.85 9.99 -14.08
N ARG A 25 1.65 11.22 -14.55
CA ARG A 25 0.83 11.50 -15.75
C ARG A 25 1.48 11.05 -17.06
N THR A 26 2.75 10.65 -17.02
CA THR A 26 3.51 10.11 -18.15
C THR A 26 3.69 8.59 -18.06
N ASP A 27 2.92 7.93 -17.18
CA ASP A 27 2.95 6.48 -16.94
C ASP A 27 4.29 5.98 -16.35
N VAL A 28 5.04 6.86 -15.66
CA VAL A 28 6.27 6.48 -14.95
C VAL A 28 5.91 6.04 -13.53
N LEU A 29 6.43 4.88 -13.11
CA LEU A 29 6.31 4.41 -11.74
C LEU A 29 7.08 5.33 -10.79
N VAL A 30 6.35 5.97 -9.87
CA VAL A 30 6.92 6.90 -8.88
C VAL A 30 6.72 6.43 -7.43
N GLY A 31 6.08 5.28 -7.24
CA GLY A 31 5.91 4.69 -5.92
C GLY A 31 5.46 3.25 -5.99
N ARG A 32 6.12 2.38 -5.23
CA ARG A 32 5.73 0.98 -5.03
C ARG A 32 5.88 0.59 -3.57
N TYR A 33 4.84 -0.03 -3.04
CA TYR A 33 4.78 -0.49 -1.65
C TYR A 33 4.11 -1.85 -1.56
N VAL A 34 4.72 -2.82 -0.88
CA VAL A 34 4.10 -4.09 -0.50
C VAL A 34 3.70 -4.08 0.97
N GLY A 35 2.50 -4.60 1.26
CA GLY A 35 2.09 -4.81 2.64
C GLY A 35 1.14 -5.98 2.81
N LYS A 36 0.91 -6.31 4.07
CA LYS A 36 0.09 -7.45 4.48
C LYS A 36 -1.20 -7.05 5.19
N ALA A 37 -2.21 -7.89 5.03
CA ALA A 37 -3.48 -7.80 5.74
C ALA A 37 -3.86 -9.19 6.27
N LYS A 38 -3.83 -9.36 7.60
CA LYS A 38 -4.09 -10.66 8.25
C LYS A 38 -5.56 -11.08 8.25
N ASN A 39 -6.48 -10.12 8.11
CA ASN A 39 -7.92 -10.31 8.28
C ASN A 39 -8.69 -9.77 7.05
N GLY A 40 -8.24 -10.12 5.85
CA GLY A 40 -8.85 -9.66 4.61
C GLY A 40 -8.46 -8.24 4.17
N ALA A 41 -8.95 -7.86 2.99
CA ALA A 41 -8.60 -6.66 2.24
C ALA A 41 -9.07 -5.33 2.89
N LYS A 42 -9.72 -5.35 4.06
CA LYS A 42 -10.24 -4.14 4.73
C LYS A 42 -9.15 -3.09 4.94
N ARG A 43 -7.93 -3.51 5.28
CA ARG A 43 -6.81 -2.60 5.50
C ARG A 43 -6.47 -1.78 4.24
N PRO A 44 -6.06 -2.38 3.12
CA PRO A 44 -5.76 -1.62 1.91
C PRO A 44 -6.99 -0.89 1.35
N LEU A 45 -8.19 -1.47 1.38
CA LEU A 45 -9.38 -0.83 0.81
C LEU A 45 -9.89 0.38 1.62
N LYS A 46 -9.90 0.29 2.95
CA LYS A 46 -10.56 1.29 3.82
C LYS A 46 -9.58 2.10 4.66
N HIS A 47 -8.61 1.45 5.29
CA HIS A 47 -7.75 2.15 6.26
C HIS A 47 -6.80 3.12 5.57
N TYR A 48 -6.23 2.74 4.42
CA TYR A 48 -5.36 3.62 3.64
C TYR A 48 -6.12 4.86 3.17
N LYS A 49 -7.29 4.68 2.54
CA LYS A 49 -8.17 5.79 2.11
C LYS A 49 -8.47 6.76 3.26
N ARG A 50 -8.86 6.23 4.43
CA ARG A 50 -9.12 7.06 5.63
C ARG A 50 -7.87 7.80 6.11
N ASN A 51 -6.73 7.12 6.19
CA ASN A 51 -5.50 7.73 6.69
C ASN A 51 -4.98 8.81 5.74
N VAL A 52 -5.08 8.60 4.43
CA VAL A 52 -4.73 9.60 3.42
C VAL A 52 -5.64 10.81 3.50
N ALA A 53 -6.96 10.62 3.62
CA ALA A 53 -7.90 11.73 3.82
C ALA A 53 -7.59 12.55 5.09
N ARG A 54 -7.24 11.87 6.19
CA ARG A 54 -6.81 12.54 7.43
C ARG A 54 -5.51 13.32 7.24
N LEU A 55 -4.52 12.73 6.57
CA LEU A 55 -3.24 13.37 6.30
C LEU A 55 -3.43 14.65 5.46
N ILE A 56 -4.23 14.59 4.39
CA ILE A 56 -4.57 15.76 3.56
C ILE A 56 -5.26 16.86 4.39
N ALA A 57 -6.15 16.47 5.31
CA ALA A 57 -6.83 17.41 6.21
C ALA A 57 -5.96 17.91 7.38
N GLY A 58 -4.65 17.66 7.38
CA GLY A 58 -3.73 18.06 8.45
C GLY A 58 -3.98 17.35 9.78
N GLN A 59 -4.75 16.26 9.80
CA GLN A 59 -5.11 15.55 11.02
C GLN A 59 -3.99 14.59 11.45
N PRO A 60 -3.74 14.43 12.76
CA PRO A 60 -2.71 13.51 13.26
C PRO A 60 -3.04 12.06 12.90
N TYR A 61 -2.02 11.20 12.77
CA TYR A 61 -2.20 9.78 12.47
C TYR A 61 -2.94 9.05 13.60
N ARG A 62 -2.43 9.18 14.82
CA ARG A 62 -3.06 8.70 16.06
C ARG A 62 -2.82 9.72 17.16
N LYS A 63 -3.74 9.81 18.13
CA LYS A 63 -3.59 10.72 19.28
C LYS A 63 -2.27 10.50 20.02
N SER A 64 -1.91 9.23 20.26
CA SER A 64 -0.67 8.86 20.94
C SER A 64 0.59 8.92 20.07
N ASN A 65 0.44 9.05 18.75
CA ASN A 65 1.57 9.09 17.83
C ASN A 65 1.20 9.88 16.56
N PRO A 66 1.14 11.21 16.67
CA PRO A 66 0.51 12.07 15.67
C PRO A 66 1.26 12.10 14.33
N ASN A 67 2.59 11.92 14.35
CA ASN A 67 3.44 12.13 13.17
C ASN A 67 3.82 10.82 12.44
N SER A 68 3.32 9.67 12.88
CA SER A 68 3.72 8.35 12.35
C SER A 68 2.92 7.87 11.13
N TYR A 69 2.51 8.80 10.25
CA TYR A 69 2.09 8.39 8.91
C TYR A 69 3.28 7.76 8.18
N ARG A 70 3.10 6.51 7.78
CA ARG A 70 4.07 5.76 6.97
C ARG A 70 4.38 6.46 5.64
N VAL A 71 5.56 6.18 5.08
CA VAL A 71 6.01 6.69 3.77
C VAL A 71 4.95 6.50 2.68
N VAL A 72 4.38 5.29 2.57
CA VAL A 72 3.29 5.02 1.61
C VAL A 72 2.05 5.90 1.79
N HIS A 73 1.67 6.29 3.03
CA HIS A 73 0.53 7.20 3.20
C HIS A 73 0.86 8.61 2.68
N LYS A 74 2.11 9.06 2.87
CA LYS A 74 2.58 10.35 2.37
C LYS A 74 2.63 10.35 0.84
N ALA A 75 3.19 9.29 0.24
CA ALA A 75 3.23 9.12 -1.21
C ALA A 75 1.82 9.06 -1.84
N LEU A 76 0.87 8.35 -1.21
CA LEU A 76 -0.50 8.31 -1.69
C LEU A 76 -1.24 9.65 -1.53
N ALA A 77 -0.92 10.44 -0.50
CA ALA A 77 -1.48 11.78 -0.35
C ALA A 77 -0.95 12.74 -1.43
N ASP A 78 0.36 12.70 -1.69
CA ASP A 78 1.01 13.45 -2.78
C ASP A 78 0.45 13.06 -4.15
N ALA A 79 0.22 11.76 -4.39
CA ALA A 79 -0.41 11.26 -5.61
C ALA A 79 -1.84 11.78 -5.80
N VAL A 80 -2.61 11.92 -4.71
CA VAL A 80 -3.96 12.50 -4.77
C VAL A 80 -3.90 13.98 -5.15
N ASP A 81 -2.97 14.74 -4.58
CA ASP A 81 -2.80 16.17 -4.87
C ASP A 81 -2.37 16.41 -6.33
N LYS A 82 -1.44 15.58 -6.83
CA LYS A 82 -0.92 15.66 -8.21
C LYS A 82 -1.80 14.98 -9.26
N ASN A 83 -2.93 14.39 -8.87
CA ASN A 83 -3.81 13.62 -9.72
C ASN A 83 -3.09 12.50 -10.49
N TYR A 84 -2.25 11.74 -9.78
CA TYR A 84 -1.54 10.58 -10.28
C TYR A 84 -2.42 9.33 -10.28
N VAL A 85 -2.05 8.33 -11.07
CA VAL A 85 -2.76 7.05 -11.15
C VAL A 85 -2.31 6.17 -9.99
N ILE A 86 -3.28 5.63 -9.24
CA ILE A 86 -3.02 4.77 -8.09
C ILE A 86 -3.66 3.40 -8.36
N LYS A 87 -2.87 2.34 -8.25
CA LYS A 87 -3.32 0.96 -8.40
C LYS A 87 -3.06 0.18 -7.12
N LEU A 88 -4.03 -0.68 -6.77
CA LEU A 88 -3.95 -1.62 -5.66
C LEU A 88 -4.05 -3.04 -6.19
N TYR A 89 -2.95 -3.77 -6.12
CA TYR A 89 -2.90 -5.18 -6.50
C TYR A 89 -3.05 -6.05 -5.26
N PHE A 90 -3.83 -7.12 -5.37
CA PHE A 90 -3.76 -8.24 -4.44
C PHE A 90 -2.84 -9.30 -5.03
N LEU A 91 -1.72 -9.57 -4.35
CA LEU A 91 -0.63 -10.38 -4.88
C LEU A 91 -0.79 -11.86 -4.54
N ALA A 92 -1.16 -12.17 -3.30
CA ALA A 92 -1.26 -13.53 -2.82
C ALA A 92 -2.21 -13.63 -1.64
N ASN A 93 -2.95 -14.73 -1.54
CA ASN A 93 -3.52 -15.17 -0.26
C ASN A 93 -2.44 -15.90 0.56
N ILE A 94 -2.64 -15.94 1.87
CA ILE A 94 -1.81 -16.75 2.77
C ILE A 94 -2.49 -18.08 3.02
N ASN A 95 -1.79 -19.16 2.71
CA ASN A 95 -2.26 -20.52 2.92
C ASN A 95 -2.10 -20.94 4.39
N GLU A 96 -2.76 -22.04 4.75
CA GLU A 96 -2.58 -22.65 6.06
C GLU A 96 -1.11 -23.09 6.24
N GLY A 97 -0.53 -22.77 7.40
CA GLY A 97 0.87 -23.06 7.70
C GLY A 97 1.91 -22.06 7.17
N GLU A 98 1.53 -21.11 6.30
CA GLU A 98 2.45 -20.08 5.82
C GLU A 98 2.64 -18.95 6.84
N ASP A 99 3.89 -18.50 7.02
CA ASP A 99 4.17 -17.26 7.74
C ASP A 99 4.00 -16.06 6.81
N ILE A 100 2.91 -15.32 7.00
CA ILE A 100 2.62 -14.07 6.28
C ILE A 100 3.79 -13.07 6.30
N ASN A 101 4.65 -13.08 7.32
CA ASN A 101 5.81 -12.19 7.36
C ASN A 101 6.90 -12.63 6.40
N GLN A 102 7.13 -13.94 6.26
CA GLN A 102 8.08 -14.47 5.28
C GLN A 102 7.58 -14.19 3.86
N VAL A 103 6.29 -14.45 3.59
CA VAL A 103 5.68 -14.15 2.28
C VAL A 103 5.76 -12.65 1.95
N ASP A 104 5.47 -11.77 2.93
CA ASP A 104 5.60 -10.31 2.81
C ASP A 104 7.05 -9.89 2.49
N GLN A 105 8.06 -10.46 3.15
CA GLN A 105 9.47 -10.15 2.83
C GLN A 105 9.89 -10.66 1.44
N THR A 106 9.49 -11.88 1.08
CA THR A 106 9.76 -12.44 -0.25
C THR A 106 9.18 -11.54 -1.33
N LEU A 107 7.93 -11.08 -1.19
CA LEU A 107 7.29 -10.21 -2.17
C LEU A 107 7.85 -8.78 -2.15
N ILE A 108 8.26 -8.24 -1.01
CA ILE A 108 8.99 -6.96 -0.95
C ILE A 108 10.27 -7.04 -1.79
N ASN A 109 11.02 -8.14 -1.68
CA ASN A 109 12.27 -8.32 -2.42
C ASN A 109 12.01 -8.59 -3.91
N GLN A 110 11.04 -9.46 -4.23
CA GLN A 110 10.70 -9.81 -5.61
C GLN A 110 10.22 -8.61 -6.42
N HIS A 111 9.47 -7.70 -5.79
CA HIS A 111 8.98 -6.48 -6.43
C HIS A 111 9.91 -5.26 -6.23
N ASP A 112 11.08 -5.49 -5.63
CA ASP A 112 12.11 -4.49 -5.36
C ASP A 112 11.54 -3.25 -4.68
N CYS A 113 10.78 -3.41 -3.59
CA CYS A 113 10.04 -2.30 -2.96
C CYS A 113 10.84 -1.55 -1.88
N LYS A 114 12.08 -1.98 -1.58
CA LYS A 114 12.91 -1.50 -0.48
C LYS A 114 14.35 -1.31 -0.93
N GLY A 115 14.88 -0.11 -0.72
CA GLY A 115 16.26 0.24 -1.08
C GLY A 115 16.46 1.76 -1.08
N SER A 116 17.37 2.22 -1.94
CA SER A 116 17.72 3.64 -2.08
C SER A 116 16.93 4.38 -3.16
N GLU A 117 16.13 3.67 -3.96
CA GLU A 117 15.39 4.29 -5.05
C GLU A 117 14.22 5.12 -4.53
N SER A 118 13.98 6.27 -5.16
CA SER A 118 12.93 7.21 -4.72
C SER A 118 11.51 6.65 -4.80
N TRP A 119 11.27 5.67 -5.68
CA TRP A 119 9.99 5.00 -5.84
C TRP A 119 9.78 3.83 -4.85
N GLN A 120 10.79 3.43 -4.09
CA GLN A 120 10.71 2.34 -3.12
C GLN A 120 10.14 2.82 -1.78
N LEU A 121 8.96 2.32 -1.39
CA LEU A 121 8.22 2.86 -0.25
C LEU A 121 8.22 1.93 0.99
N ASN A 122 8.86 0.75 0.91
CA ASN A 122 9.06 -0.14 2.07
C ASN A 122 10.31 0.27 2.87
N GLY A 123 10.21 1.36 3.62
CA GLY A 123 11.21 1.82 4.60
C GLY A 123 10.81 1.56 6.05
#